data_AF-A0A538PKR7-F1
#
_entry.id   AF-A0A538PKR7-F1
#
_cell.length_a   1.000
_cell.length_b   1.000
_cell.length_c   1.000
_cell.angle_alpha   90.00
_cell.angle_beta   90.00
_cell.angle_gamma   90.00
#
_symmetry.space_group_name_H-M   'P 1'
#
loop_
_entity.id
_entity.type
_entity.pdbx_description
1 polymer ?
#
loop_
_entity_poly.entity_id
_entity_poly.type
_entity_poly.pdbx_seq_one_letter_code
_entity_poly.pdbx_strand_id
1 'polypeptide(L)'
;MPVRKFRDVSEMEDTLWYERTDPELPRAIARVWDFAARICPREFPRGVHKYRSIEEADADCDRWDDMNFRAFQDRKRARSSSPGR
;
A
#
# COMPACT_ATOMS: atom_id res chain seq x y z
N MET A 1 -11.06 -8.81 -6.91
CA MET A 1 -11.87 -8.91 -5.67
C MET A 1 -13.32 -8.67 -6.03
N PRO A 2 -14.26 -9.55 -5.67
CA PRO A 2 -15.68 -9.28 -5.90
C PRO A 2 -16.11 -8.09 -5.03
N VAL A 3 -16.71 -7.07 -5.65
CA VAL A 3 -17.35 -5.97 -4.92
C VAL A 3 -18.71 -6.47 -4.44
N ARG A 4 -18.91 -6.50 -3.13
CA ARG A 4 -20.15 -6.95 -2.48
C ARG A 4 -20.83 -5.78 -1.77
N LYS A 5 -22.16 -5.73 -1.82
CA LYS A 5 -22.96 -4.81 -1.00
C LYS A 5 -23.46 -5.57 0.21
N PHE A 6 -23.22 -5.01 1.40
CA PHE A 6 -23.69 -5.55 2.67
C PHE A 6 -24.79 -4.65 3.22
N ARG A 7 -25.73 -5.23 3.96
CA ARG A 7 -26.78 -4.45 4.63
C ARG A 7 -26.27 -3.78 5.89
N ASP A 8 -25.36 -4.45 6.60
CA ASP A 8 -24.68 -3.96 7.79
C ASP A 8 -23.31 -4.64 7.98
N VAL A 9 -22.56 -4.22 9.01
CA VAL A 9 -21.17 -4.63 9.24
C VAL A 9 -21.05 -6.09 9.69
N SER A 10 -22.08 -6.68 10.30
CA SER A 10 -22.00 -8.07 10.79
C SER A 10 -21.87 -9.08 9.65
N GLU A 11 -22.46 -8.78 8.49
CA GLU A 11 -22.36 -9.60 7.28
C GLU A 11 -20.95 -9.63 6.67
N MET A 12 -20.03 -8.76 7.12
CA MET A 12 -18.68 -8.68 6.57
C MET A 12 -17.75 -9.78 7.08
N GLU A 13 -17.97 -10.29 8.31
CA GLU A 13 -17.08 -11.29 8.92
C GLU A 13 -17.02 -12.58 8.08
N ASP A 14 -18.15 -13.00 7.51
CA ASP A 14 -18.27 -14.18 6.64
C ASP A 14 -17.59 -14.02 5.25
N THR A 15 -16.98 -12.86 4.98
CA THR A 15 -16.35 -12.56 3.69
C THR A 15 -14.84 -12.40 3.75
N LEU A 16 -14.26 -12.63 4.92
CA LEU A 16 -12.81 -12.68 5.08
C LEU A 16 -12.22 -13.80 4.22
N TRP A 17 -11.07 -13.52 3.60
CA TRP A 17 -10.38 -14.49 2.76
C TRP A 17 -9.64 -15.56 3.57
N TYR A 18 -9.35 -15.23 4.82
CA TYR A 18 -8.68 -16.09 5.79
C TYR A 18 -9.26 -15.82 7.16
N GLU A 19 -9.38 -16.87 7.96
CA GLU A 19 -9.72 -16.74 9.37
C GLU A 19 -8.57 -16.12 10.16
N ARG A 20 -8.88 -15.45 11.28
CA ARG A 20 -7.85 -14.84 12.15
C ARG A 20 -6.83 -15.86 12.68
N THR A 21 -7.26 -17.11 12.83
CA THR A 21 -6.44 -18.23 13.32
C THR A 21 -5.83 -19.07 12.19
N ASP A 22 -6.06 -18.71 10.93
CA ASP A 22 -5.53 -19.44 9.79
C ASP A 22 -4.00 -19.27 9.69
N PRO A 23 -3.21 -20.36 9.71
CA PRO A 23 -1.75 -20.28 9.57
C PRO A 23 -1.28 -19.74 8.22
N GLU A 24 -2.12 -19.73 7.17
CA GLU A 24 -1.80 -19.12 5.88
C GLU A 24 -1.96 -17.60 5.86
N LEU A 25 -2.75 -17.01 6.77
CA LEU A 25 -2.95 -15.56 6.84
C LEU A 25 -1.64 -14.76 6.89
N PRO A 26 -0.68 -15.04 7.80
CA PRO A 26 0.59 -14.32 7.81
C PRO A 26 1.41 -14.49 6.52
N ARG A 27 1.30 -15.66 5.86
CA ARG A 27 1.98 -15.92 4.58
C ARG A 27 1.36 -15.12 3.44
N ALA A 28 0.04 -15.01 3.42
CA ALA A 28 -0.68 -14.20 2.45
C ALA A 28 -0.35 -12.70 2.61
N ILE A 29 -0.34 -12.20 3.84
CA ILE A 29 0.07 -10.80 4.15
C ILE A 29 1.50 -10.54 3.63
N ALA A 30 2.45 -11.41 3.96
CA ALA A 30 3.84 -11.28 3.51
C ALA A 30 3.94 -11.24 1.98
N ARG A 31 3.26 -12.17 1.27
CA ARG A 31 3.25 -12.20 -0.20
C ARG A 31 2.70 -10.92 -0.81
N VAL A 32 1.65 -10.34 -0.22
CA VAL A 32 1.07 -9.07 -0.70
C VAL A 32 2.06 -7.92 -0.49
N TRP A 33 2.74 -7.87 0.66
CA TRP A 33 3.74 -6.85 0.94
C TRP A 33 4.96 -6.97 0.03
N ASP A 34 5.47 -8.18 -0.19
CA ASP A 34 6.57 -8.45 -1.13
C ASP A 34 6.20 -8.05 -2.56
N PHE A 35 4.97 -8.38 -2.98
CA PHE A 35 4.46 -7.97 -4.28
C PHE A 35 4.39 -6.44 -4.39
N ALA A 36 3.81 -5.77 -3.40
CA ALA A 36 3.70 -4.31 -3.38
C ALA A 36 5.07 -3.63 -3.43
N ALA A 37 6.04 -4.11 -2.65
CA ALA A 37 7.42 -3.60 -2.64
C ALA A 37 8.09 -3.70 -4.02
N ARG A 38 7.78 -4.75 -4.80
CA ARG A 38 8.32 -4.95 -6.15
C ARG A 38 7.68 -4.04 -7.19
N ILE A 39 6.37 -3.83 -7.13
CA ILE A 39 5.64 -3.10 -8.18
C ILE A 39 5.52 -1.60 -7.92
N CYS A 40 5.56 -1.20 -6.65
CA CYS A 40 5.43 0.18 -6.21
C CYS A 40 6.37 0.40 -5.01
N PRO A 41 7.69 0.45 -5.25
CA PRO A 41 8.63 0.73 -4.18
C PRO A 41 8.37 2.16 -3.68
N ARG A 42 7.92 2.24 -2.42
CA ARG A 42 7.71 3.46 -1.67
C ARG A 42 8.94 3.72 -0.81
N GLU A 43 9.39 4.96 -0.82
CA GLU A 43 10.46 5.46 0.04
C GLU A 43 9.85 6.32 1.14
N PHE A 44 10.31 6.08 2.35
CA PHE A 44 9.98 6.88 3.52
C PHE A 44 11.27 7.36 4.14
N PRO A 45 11.29 8.55 4.75
CA PRO A 45 12.47 9.00 5.47
C PRO A 45 12.78 8.05 6.63
N ARG A 46 14.06 7.91 6.91
CA ARG A 46 14.54 7.03 7.97
C ARG A 46 14.35 7.68 9.32
N GLY A 47 13.92 6.89 10.30
CA GLY A 47 13.84 7.29 11.70
C GLY A 47 12.41 7.43 12.20
N VAL A 48 12.30 7.87 13.46
CA VAL A 48 11.01 8.16 14.10
C VAL A 48 10.81 9.66 14.03
N HIS A 49 9.71 10.09 13.41
CA HIS A 49 9.35 11.49 13.26
C HIS A 49 8.37 11.88 14.37
N LYS A 50 8.71 12.93 15.11
CA LYS A 50 7.84 13.49 16.14
C LYS A 50 7.19 14.76 15.60
N TYR A 51 5.86 14.76 15.58
CA TYR A 51 5.05 15.90 15.17
C TYR A 51 4.42 16.58 16.39
N ARG A 52 4.11 17.86 16.24
CA ARG A 52 3.46 18.68 17.28
C ARG A 52 1.94 18.55 17.24
N SER A 53 1.39 18.17 16.09
CA SER A 53 -0.04 17.92 15.89
C SER A 53 -0.28 16.84 14.84
N ILE A 54 -1.53 16.40 14.72
CA ILE A 54 -1.95 15.41 13.72
C ILE A 54 -1.88 16.02 12.31
N GLU A 55 -2.28 17.28 12.16
CA GLU A 55 -2.26 18.00 10.89
C GLU A 55 -0.85 18.13 10.32
N GLU A 56 0.16 18.30 11.18
CA GLU A 56 1.56 18.32 10.75
C GLU A 56 2.02 16.94 10.25
N ALA A 57 1.57 15.87 10.91
CA ALA A 57 1.86 14.50 10.50
C ALA A 57 1.16 14.16 9.17
N ASP A 58 -0.11 14.54 9.01
CA ASP A 58 -0.88 14.33 7.78
C ASP A 58 -0.25 15.07 6.60
N ALA A 59 0.14 16.34 6.82
CA ALA A 59 0.82 17.12 5.79
C ALA A 59 2.18 16.54 5.38
N ASP A 60 2.88 15.85 6.29
CA ASP A 60 4.13 15.15 5.97
C ASP A 60 3.89 13.85 5.22
N CYS A 61 2.86 13.08 5.62
CA CYS A 61 2.40 11.91 4.87
C CYS A 61 2.02 12.26 3.43
N ASP A 62 1.23 13.32 3.23
CA ASP A 62 0.81 13.79 1.89
C ASP A 62 2.02 14.15 1.04
N ARG A 63 3.02 14.85 1.61
CA ARG A 63 4.27 15.17 0.92
C ARG A 63 5.00 13.91 0.45
N TRP A 64 5.08 12.88 1.29
CA TRP A 64 5.76 11.64 0.93
C TRP A 64 5.00 10.83 -0.10
N ASP A 65 3.68 10.81 -0.03
CA ASP A 65 2.84 10.15 -1.03
C ASP A 65 2.99 10.83 -2.40
N ASP A 66 3.01 12.17 -2.45
CA ASP A 66 3.27 12.94 -3.67
C ASP A 66 4.66 12.64 -4.26
N MET A 67 5.70 12.62 -3.42
CA MET A 67 7.06 12.28 -3.85
C MET A 67 7.14 10.88 -4.44
N ASN A 68 6.54 9.90 -3.77
CA ASN A 68 6.49 8.50 -4.22
C ASN A 68 5.71 8.35 -5.53
N PHE A 69 4.60 9.08 -5.67
CA PHE A 69 3.81 9.08 -6.90
C PHE A 69 4.59 9.63 -8.08
N ARG A 70 5.31 10.75 -7.90
CA ARG A 70 6.18 11.32 -8.94
C ARG A 70 7.26 10.33 -9.35
N ALA A 71 7.98 9.74 -8.38
CA ALA A 71 9.01 8.73 -8.65
C ALA A 71 8.45 7.51 -9.40
N PHE A 72 7.23 7.07 -9.06
CA PHE A 72 6.54 6.00 -9.78
C PHE A 72 6.25 6.37 -11.24
N GLN A 73 5.73 7.58 -11.50
CA GLN A 73 5.46 8.05 -12.86
C GLN A 73 6.74 8.16 -13.69
N ASP A 74 7.83 8.63 -13.10
CA ASP A 74 9.13 8.74 -13.78
C ASP A 74 9.68 7.37 -14.18
N ARG A 75 9.64 6.39 -13.27
CA ARG A 75 10.02 4.99 -13.57
C ARG A 75 9.15 4.39 -14.67
N LYS A 76 7.84 4.65 -14.64
CA LYS A 76 6.90 4.19 -15.66
C LYS A 76 7.22 4.78 -17.03
N ARG A 77 7.50 6.10 -17.10
CA ARG A 77 7.90 6.80 -18.33
C ARG A 77 9.21 6.25 -18.87
N ALA A 78 10.23 6.09 -18.04
CA ALA A 78 11.52 5.52 -18.44
C ALA A 78 11.39 4.11 -19.05
N ARG A 79 10.52 3.27 -18.47
CA ARG A 79 10.22 1.92 -19.00
C ARG A 79 9.48 1.97 -20.35
N SER A 80 8.59 2.94 -20.56
CA SER A 80 7.93 3.13 -21.86
C SER A 80 8.81 3.76 -22.94
N SER A 81 9.83 4.53 -22.54
CA SER A 81 10.77 5.21 -23.44
C SER A 81 11.99 4.38 -23.81
N SER A 82 12.17 3.19 -23.23
CA SER A 82 13.15 2.20 -23.69
C SER A 82 12.45 1.20 -24.62
N PRO A 83 12.46 1.39 -25.95
CA PRO A 83 12.09 0.31 -26.86
C PRO A 83 13.16 -0.79 -26.74
N GLY A 84 12.70 -2.03 -26.70
CA GLY A 84 13.53 -3.20 -26.40
C GLY A 84 14.84 -3.27 -27.19
N ARG A 85 15.90 -3.71 -26.49
CA ARG A 85 16.96 -4.50 -27.11
C ARG A 85 16.47 -5.93 -27.31
#